data_AF-A0A1H0LDF8-F1
#
_entry.id   AF-A0A1H0LDF8-F1
#
_cell.length_a   1.000
_cell.length_b   1.000
_cell.length_c   1.000
_cell.angle_alpha   90.00
_cell.angle_beta   90.00
_cell.angle_gamma   90.00
#
_symmetry.space_group_name_H-M   'P 1'
#
loop_
_entity.id
_entity.type
_entity.pdbx_description
1 polymer ?
#
loop_
_entity_poly.entity_id
_entity_poly.type
_entity_poly.pdbx_seq_one_letter_code
_entity_poly.pdbx_strand_id
1 'polypeptide(L)'
;MSSKRSTVGLWRPTRRQLGSGVSRGGALNGSPLRRLRAGLVAAMSVVVVGVGVAPSAQADPPRTTAQIISDVEYSPLTSSSSISGAYVTWKGTRPTAIDWSTDGCSLPSYIVVAIPAESLVYSSVFKSSCVLHDFGYRNYGSKHHYDRTRSRKNSIDSRFLANMKIQCGKMHLYDPRKPLCGTAANAFYYAVSHHGDKAFFG
;
A
#
# COMPACT_ATOMS: atom_id res chain seq x y z
N MET A 1 17.97 8.51 -42.57
CA MET A 1 16.93 7.51 -42.24
C MET A 1 17.62 6.32 -41.57
N SER A 2 17.49 6.17 -40.25
CA SER A 2 18.09 5.05 -39.52
C SER A 2 17.14 4.61 -38.41
N SER A 3 16.58 3.41 -38.57
CA SER A 3 15.54 2.82 -37.72
C SER A 3 16.20 2.04 -36.58
N LYS A 4 15.99 2.47 -35.33
CA LYS A 4 16.32 1.67 -34.15
C LYS A 4 15.04 1.03 -33.61
N ARG A 5 14.94 -0.30 -33.70
CA ARG A 5 13.87 -1.11 -33.10
C ARG A 5 14.14 -1.28 -31.61
N SER A 6 13.18 -0.88 -30.78
CA SER A 6 13.15 -1.17 -29.35
C SER A 6 12.65 -2.59 -29.11
N THR A 7 13.43 -3.41 -28.43
CA THR A 7 13.03 -4.73 -27.93
C THR A 7 12.23 -4.58 -26.64
N VAL A 8 10.98 -5.06 -26.67
CA VAL A 8 10.05 -5.14 -25.54
C VAL A 8 10.46 -6.30 -24.64
N GLY A 9 10.81 -6.02 -23.38
CA GLY A 9 11.08 -7.05 -22.37
C GLY A 9 9.78 -7.66 -21.86
N LEU A 10 9.56 -8.95 -22.14
CA LEU A 10 8.46 -9.74 -21.57
C LEU A 10 8.71 -10.02 -20.08
N TRP A 11 7.76 -9.62 -19.24
CA TRP A 11 7.69 -9.99 -17.83
C TRP A 11 7.07 -11.39 -17.70
N ARG A 12 7.83 -12.37 -17.18
CA ARG A 12 7.34 -13.73 -16.90
C ARG A 12 7.07 -13.89 -15.40
N PRO A 13 5.88 -14.37 -14.98
CA PRO A 13 5.62 -14.69 -13.58
C PRO A 13 6.23 -16.05 -13.20
N THR A 14 7.02 -16.08 -12.13
CA THR A 14 7.58 -17.30 -11.52
C THR A 14 6.50 -18.10 -10.78
N ARG A 15 6.25 -19.31 -11.26
CA ARG A 15 5.36 -20.33 -10.68
C ARG A 15 6.11 -21.02 -9.53
N ARG A 16 5.60 -20.94 -8.29
CA ARG A 16 6.10 -21.74 -7.15
C ARG A 16 5.77 -23.22 -7.39
N GLN A 17 6.80 -24.05 -7.45
CA GLN A 17 6.71 -25.51 -7.45
C GLN A 17 6.43 -26.01 -6.03
N LEU A 18 5.40 -26.84 -5.89
CA LEU A 18 5.26 -27.78 -4.78
C LEU A 18 6.34 -28.88 -4.95
N GLY A 19 7.21 -29.01 -3.95
CA GLY A 19 8.21 -30.06 -3.90
C GLY A 19 7.59 -31.39 -3.48
N SER A 20 7.54 -32.34 -4.41
CA SER A 20 7.31 -33.76 -4.16
C SER A 20 8.67 -34.46 -4.17
N GLY A 21 9.19 -34.81 -2.99
CA GLY A 21 10.44 -35.53 -2.82
C GLY A 21 10.21 -37.03 -2.66
N VAL A 22 10.58 -37.77 -3.70
CA VAL A 22 10.64 -39.23 -3.79
C VAL A 22 11.77 -39.80 -2.92
N SER A 23 11.57 -40.96 -2.30
CA SER A 23 12.63 -41.98 -2.21
C SER A 23 12.10 -43.41 -2.17
N ARG A 24 12.82 -44.25 -2.91
CA ARG A 24 12.52 -45.63 -3.34
C ARG A 24 13.00 -46.68 -2.31
N GLY A 25 12.41 -47.87 -2.41
CA GLY A 25 12.88 -49.16 -1.88
C GLY A 25 11.66 -49.99 -1.48
N GLY A 26 11.28 -51.10 -2.10
CA GLY A 26 12.11 -52.23 -2.55
C GLY A 26 11.93 -53.38 -1.56
N ALA A 27 10.88 -54.19 -1.79
CA ALA A 27 10.52 -55.54 -1.32
C ALA A 27 11.06 -56.10 0.03
N LEU A 28 10.22 -56.86 0.76
CA LEU A 28 10.37 -58.30 1.02
C LEU A 28 9.25 -58.85 1.92
N ASN A 29 8.83 -60.08 1.62
CA ASN A 29 7.80 -60.92 2.24
C ASN A 29 8.04 -61.25 3.73
N GLY A 30 6.96 -61.50 4.48
CA GLY A 30 6.94 -62.46 5.59
C GLY A 30 6.28 -61.97 6.90
N SER A 31 5.12 -62.52 7.22
CA SER A 31 4.65 -62.69 8.62
C SER A 31 5.11 -64.09 9.09
N PRO A 32 5.57 -64.31 10.34
CA PRO A 32 4.64 -64.35 11.47
C PRO A 32 5.20 -63.90 12.84
N LEU A 33 4.26 -63.68 13.76
CA LEU A 33 4.38 -63.50 15.22
C LEU A 33 5.56 -64.23 15.88
N ARG A 34 6.32 -63.54 16.76
CA ARG A 34 6.80 -64.12 18.03
C ARG A 34 7.49 -63.14 18.98
N ARG A 35 7.04 -63.25 20.24
CA ARG A 35 7.76 -63.12 21.52
C ARG A 35 8.09 -61.71 22.03
N LEU A 36 7.17 -61.27 22.90
CA LEU A 36 7.43 -60.46 24.09
C LEU A 36 8.73 -60.89 24.80
N ARG A 37 9.64 -59.95 25.00
CA ARG A 37 10.59 -59.94 26.11
C ARG A 37 10.60 -58.55 26.72
N ALA A 38 10.05 -58.48 27.93
CA ALA A 38 10.13 -57.33 28.80
C ALA A 38 11.59 -57.07 29.19
N GLY A 39 12.06 -55.84 28.97
CA GLY A 39 13.30 -55.34 29.53
C GLY A 39 13.03 -53.92 30.02
N LEU A 40 12.67 -53.77 31.30
CA LEU A 40 12.59 -52.47 31.95
C LEU A 40 14.02 -51.96 32.13
N VAL A 41 14.46 -51.02 31.30
CA VAL A 41 15.63 -50.18 31.58
C VAL A 41 15.07 -48.86 32.12
N ALA A 42 15.18 -48.64 33.43
CA ALA A 42 14.81 -47.38 34.04
C ALA A 42 15.83 -46.31 33.63
N ALA A 43 15.54 -45.58 32.55
CA ALA A 43 16.27 -44.38 32.18
C ALA A 43 15.87 -43.25 33.15
N MET A 44 16.79 -42.86 34.05
CA MET A 44 16.65 -41.61 34.82
C MET A 44 16.80 -40.44 33.86
N SER A 45 15.68 -39.86 33.43
CA SER A 45 15.66 -38.60 32.70
C SER A 45 16.02 -37.46 33.67
N VAL A 46 17.24 -36.93 33.56
CA VAL A 46 17.60 -35.64 34.16
C VAL A 46 16.85 -34.56 33.38
N VAL A 47 15.75 -34.06 33.95
CA VAL A 47 15.03 -32.90 33.42
C VAL A 47 15.87 -31.66 33.73
N VAL A 48 16.68 -31.22 32.77
CA VAL A 48 17.31 -29.90 32.83
C VAL A 48 16.20 -28.88 32.56
N VAL A 49 15.67 -28.26 33.61
CA VAL A 49 14.78 -27.11 33.50
C VAL A 49 15.63 -25.92 33.05
N GLY A 50 15.77 -25.76 31.73
CA GLY A 50 16.33 -24.55 31.15
C GLY A 50 15.39 -23.39 31.43
N VAL A 51 15.74 -22.52 32.37
CA VAL A 51 15.06 -21.22 32.56
C VAL A 51 15.38 -20.38 31.34
N GLY A 52 14.54 -20.45 30.30
CA GLY A 52 14.63 -19.58 29.15
C GLY A 52 14.34 -18.15 29.59
N VAL A 53 15.38 -17.32 29.67
CA VAL A 53 15.21 -15.88 29.85
C VAL A 53 14.56 -15.36 28.58
N ALA A 54 13.28 -14.99 28.65
CA ALA A 54 12.62 -14.34 27.53
C ALA A 54 13.37 -13.04 27.23
N PRO A 55 13.75 -12.76 25.97
CA PRO A 55 14.33 -11.48 25.62
C PRO A 55 13.34 -10.38 26.01
N SER A 56 13.82 -9.38 26.73
CA SER A 56 13.04 -8.18 27.02
C SER A 56 12.65 -7.53 25.70
N ALA A 57 11.35 -7.37 25.48
CA ALA A 57 10.84 -6.63 24.33
C ALA A 57 11.36 -5.19 24.42
N GLN A 58 12.33 -4.84 23.59
CA GLN A 58 12.76 -3.46 23.42
C GLN A 58 11.62 -2.70 22.74
N ALA A 59 11.18 -1.60 23.36
CA ALA A 59 10.22 -0.71 22.72
C ALA A 59 10.84 -0.12 21.45
N ASP A 60 10.08 -0.09 20.35
CA ASP A 60 10.51 0.54 19.11
C ASP A 60 10.88 2.01 19.37
N PRO A 61 11.95 2.53 18.74
CA PRO A 61 12.31 3.93 18.90
C PRO A 61 11.14 4.84 18.46
N PRO A 62 10.99 6.02 19.08
CA PRO A 62 9.97 6.98 18.68
C PRO A 62 10.09 7.32 17.20
N ARG A 63 8.96 7.32 16.49
CA ARG A 63 8.96 7.61 15.06
C ARG A 63 9.17 9.08 14.78
N THR A 64 10.04 9.37 13.82
CA THR A 64 10.30 10.71 13.31
C THR A 64 9.08 11.27 12.57
N THR A 65 8.98 12.59 12.46
CA THR A 65 7.90 13.25 11.70
C THR A 65 7.89 12.79 10.24
N ALA A 66 9.05 12.61 9.61
CA ALA A 66 9.15 12.11 8.24
C ALA A 66 8.60 10.68 8.08
N GLN A 67 8.84 9.80 9.07
CA GLN A 67 8.26 8.45 9.07
C GLN A 67 6.73 8.50 9.26
N ILE A 68 6.22 9.38 10.13
CA ILE A 68 4.77 9.55 10.31
C ILE A 68 4.11 10.07 9.04
N ILE A 69 4.72 11.06 8.37
CA ILE A 69 4.24 11.59 7.09
C ILE A 69 4.26 10.49 6.03
N SER A 70 5.34 9.71 5.94
CA SER A 70 5.41 8.59 5.00
C SER A 70 4.30 7.58 5.28
N ASP A 71 4.03 7.24 6.53
CA ASP A 71 2.97 6.27 6.83
C ASP A 71 1.57 6.77 6.47
N VAL A 72 1.27 8.03 6.72
CA VAL A 72 -0.01 8.63 6.33
C VAL A 72 -0.13 8.68 4.81
N GLU A 73 0.87 9.25 4.15
CA GLU A 73 0.90 9.39 2.70
C GLU A 73 0.77 8.01 2.06
N TYR A 74 1.51 7.02 2.54
CA TYR A 74 1.57 5.64 2.03
C TYR A 74 0.49 4.69 2.58
N SER A 75 -0.49 5.20 3.33
CA SER A 75 -1.60 4.40 3.85
C SER A 75 -2.46 3.83 2.72
N PRO A 76 -2.79 2.53 2.75
CA PRO A 76 -3.54 1.88 1.69
C PRO A 76 -5.05 2.20 1.80
N LEU A 77 -5.69 2.44 0.66
CA LEU A 77 -7.14 2.53 0.53
C LEU A 77 -7.79 1.12 0.46
N THR A 78 -7.38 0.18 1.30
CA THR A 78 -7.76 -1.24 1.19
C THR A 78 -8.98 -1.63 2.03
N SER A 79 -9.37 -0.85 3.03
CA SER A 79 -10.52 -1.14 3.91
C SER A 79 -11.83 -0.47 3.43
N SER A 80 -12.97 -0.99 3.89
CA SER A 80 -14.31 -0.37 3.79
C SER A 80 -14.43 0.94 4.57
N SER A 81 -13.40 1.29 5.34
CA SER A 81 -13.25 2.54 6.06
C SER A 81 -12.97 3.69 5.08
N SER A 82 -13.75 4.76 5.14
CA SER A 82 -13.36 6.02 4.50
C SER A 82 -12.04 6.48 5.13
N ILE A 83 -11.01 6.79 4.33
CA ILE A 83 -9.77 7.40 4.84
C ILE A 83 -10.10 8.66 5.63
N SER A 84 -11.16 9.38 5.26
CA SER A 84 -11.67 10.54 6.00
C SER A 84 -11.80 10.30 7.51
N GLY A 85 -12.32 9.15 7.93
CA GLY A 85 -12.47 8.82 9.37
C GLY A 85 -11.12 8.58 10.04
N ALA A 86 -10.26 7.76 9.42
CA ALA A 86 -8.91 7.50 9.93
C ALA A 86 -8.07 8.79 9.98
N TYR A 87 -8.23 9.67 8.98
CA TYR A 87 -7.52 10.94 8.86
C TYR A 87 -7.88 11.90 9.99
N VAL A 88 -9.15 11.94 10.44
CA VAL A 88 -9.55 12.72 11.63
C VAL A 88 -8.85 12.20 12.87
N THR A 89 -8.83 10.88 13.09
CA THR A 89 -8.12 10.27 14.23
C THR A 89 -6.62 10.58 14.17
N TRP A 90 -6.01 10.45 13.00
CA TRP A 90 -4.59 10.74 12.79
C TRP A 90 -4.25 12.19 13.08
N LYS A 91 -5.04 13.14 12.58
CA LYS A 91 -4.89 14.57 12.87
C LYS A 91 -4.98 14.86 14.37
N GLY A 92 -5.86 14.17 15.10
CA GLY A 92 -6.02 14.37 16.54
C GLY A 92 -4.97 13.70 17.43
N THR A 93 -4.18 12.77 16.89
CA THR A 93 -3.26 11.92 17.68
C THR A 93 -1.79 12.08 17.31
N ARG A 94 -1.47 12.86 16.28
CA ARG A 94 -0.12 12.98 15.71
C ARG A 94 0.43 14.41 15.84
N PRO A 95 1.75 14.60 15.67
CA PRO A 95 2.39 15.90 15.89
C PRO A 95 1.73 17.04 15.11
N THR A 96 1.65 18.20 15.75
CA THR A 96 1.11 19.44 15.16
C THR A 96 2.01 20.05 14.09
N ALA A 97 3.28 19.63 14.02
CA ALA A 97 4.24 20.03 12.99
C ALA A 97 3.93 19.45 11.59
N ILE A 98 2.96 18.53 11.49
CA ILE A 98 2.48 17.97 10.22
C ILE A 98 1.32 18.83 9.72
N ASP A 99 1.33 19.21 8.44
CA ASP A 99 0.20 19.90 7.83
C ASP A 99 -0.93 18.90 7.54
N TRP A 100 -1.96 18.93 8.37
CA TRP A 100 -3.17 18.14 8.21
C TRP A 100 -4.29 18.86 7.42
N SER A 101 -4.05 20.09 6.98
CA SER A 101 -5.05 20.84 6.22
C SER A 101 -5.32 20.15 4.88
N THR A 102 -6.57 20.24 4.43
CA THR A 102 -7.03 19.67 3.16
C THR A 102 -8.28 20.43 2.76
N ASP A 103 -8.38 20.77 1.49
CA ASP A 103 -9.58 21.29 0.84
C ASP A 103 -10.30 20.19 0.05
N GLY A 104 -9.79 18.95 0.13
CA GLY A 104 -10.37 17.77 -0.48
C GLY A 104 -10.25 17.84 -2.01
N CYS A 105 -11.29 17.42 -2.72
CA CYS A 105 -11.30 17.54 -4.18
C CYS A 105 -11.73 18.94 -4.66
N SER A 106 -11.44 19.98 -3.88
CA SER A 106 -11.62 21.36 -4.34
C SER A 106 -10.53 21.65 -5.36
N LEU A 107 -10.94 21.92 -6.60
CA LEU A 107 -10.00 22.18 -7.67
C LEU A 107 -9.81 23.69 -7.81
N PRO A 108 -8.57 24.20 -7.81
CA PRO A 108 -8.32 25.59 -8.16
C PRO A 108 -8.88 25.90 -9.54
N SER A 109 -9.41 27.11 -9.73
CA SER A 109 -10.01 27.53 -11.00
C SER A 109 -9.09 27.32 -12.22
N TYR A 110 -7.77 27.47 -12.04
CA TYR A 110 -6.78 27.23 -13.10
C TYR A 110 -6.55 25.74 -13.43
N ILE A 111 -6.94 24.81 -12.54
CA ILE A 111 -6.90 23.36 -12.80
C ILE A 111 -8.24 22.86 -13.35
N VAL A 112 -9.36 23.52 -13.01
CA VAL A 112 -10.70 23.15 -13.51
C VAL A 112 -10.75 23.13 -15.05
N VAL A 113 -10.02 24.01 -15.73
CA VAL A 113 -9.95 24.02 -17.20
C VAL A 113 -9.19 22.83 -17.79
N ALA A 114 -8.38 22.13 -16.99
CA ALA A 114 -7.63 20.94 -17.40
C ALA A 114 -8.40 19.62 -17.16
N ILE A 115 -9.60 19.70 -16.57
CA ILE A 115 -10.45 18.55 -16.28
C ILE A 115 -11.76 18.71 -17.05
N PRO A 116 -12.20 17.70 -17.83
CA PRO A 116 -13.51 17.76 -18.48
C PRO A 116 -14.62 17.94 -17.44
N ALA A 117 -15.59 18.81 -17.72
CA ALA A 117 -16.63 19.19 -16.75
C ALA A 117 -17.41 17.97 -16.22
N GLU A 118 -17.64 16.96 -17.06
CA GLU A 118 -18.28 15.70 -16.70
C GLU A 118 -17.48 14.89 -15.66
N SER A 119 -16.17 15.12 -15.52
CA SER A 119 -15.35 14.47 -14.51
C SER A 119 -15.55 15.08 -13.12
N LEU A 120 -16.03 16.33 -13.02
CA LEU A 120 -16.21 17.02 -11.72
C LEU A 120 -17.27 16.35 -10.84
N VAL A 121 -18.22 15.61 -11.42
CA VAL A 121 -19.23 14.86 -10.66
C VAL A 121 -18.61 13.74 -9.79
N TYR A 122 -17.36 13.37 -10.04
CA TYR A 122 -16.62 12.36 -9.29
C TYR A 122 -15.85 12.93 -8.09
N SER A 123 -15.83 14.25 -7.88
CA SER A 123 -15.14 14.86 -6.73
C SER A 123 -15.58 14.26 -5.38
N SER A 124 -16.87 13.93 -5.23
CA SER A 124 -17.37 13.26 -4.01
C SER A 124 -16.90 11.81 -3.91
N VAL A 125 -16.82 11.10 -5.04
CA VAL A 125 -16.31 9.72 -5.14
C VAL A 125 -14.82 9.67 -4.81
N PHE A 126 -14.06 10.70 -5.18
CA PHE A 126 -12.61 10.73 -5.00
C PHE A 126 -12.12 11.37 -3.70
N LYS A 127 -13.02 11.81 -2.82
CA LYS A 127 -12.69 12.58 -1.60
C LYS A 127 -11.54 11.99 -0.77
N SER A 128 -11.52 10.67 -0.56
CA SER A 128 -10.44 10.03 0.21
C SER A 128 -9.08 10.08 -0.49
N SER A 129 -9.06 9.97 -1.83
CA SER A 129 -7.84 10.13 -2.62
C SER A 129 -7.32 11.56 -2.54
N CYS A 130 -8.21 12.55 -2.66
CA CYS A 130 -7.81 13.96 -2.61
C CYS A 130 -7.24 14.36 -1.25
N VAL A 131 -7.82 13.86 -0.15
CA VAL A 131 -7.28 14.11 1.21
C VAL A 131 -5.85 13.59 1.36
N LEU A 132 -5.54 12.40 0.84
CA LEU A 132 -4.16 11.89 0.88
C LEU A 132 -3.24 12.67 -0.05
N HIS A 133 -3.71 13.05 -1.25
CA HIS A 133 -2.92 13.84 -2.20
C HIS A 133 -2.55 15.21 -1.62
N ASP A 134 -3.51 15.92 -1.02
CA ASP A 134 -3.30 17.17 -0.31
C ASP A 134 -2.26 17.01 0.81
N PHE A 135 -2.40 15.94 1.60
CA PHE A 135 -1.47 15.65 2.68
C PHE A 135 -0.03 15.52 2.16
N GLY A 136 0.17 14.73 1.09
CA GLY A 136 1.46 14.58 0.45
C GLY A 136 2.00 15.90 -0.08
N TYR A 137 1.19 16.67 -0.80
CA TYR A 137 1.59 17.97 -1.37
C TYR A 137 1.98 18.99 -0.29
N ARG A 138 1.23 19.07 0.80
CA ARG A 138 1.49 20.04 1.86
C ARG A 138 2.73 19.70 2.66
N ASN A 139 2.97 18.42 2.91
CA ASN A 139 4.10 18.00 3.73
C ASN A 139 5.40 17.84 2.91
N TYR A 140 5.35 17.26 1.71
CA TYR A 140 6.55 17.09 0.87
C TYR A 140 6.84 18.28 -0.05
N GLY A 141 5.83 19.11 -0.35
CA GLY A 141 5.95 20.22 -1.29
C GLY A 141 6.35 21.54 -0.64
N SER A 142 5.65 22.61 -1.01
CA SER A 142 6.05 24.00 -0.81
C SER A 142 5.97 24.52 0.64
N LYS A 143 5.34 23.80 1.57
CA LYS A 143 5.16 24.28 2.96
C LYS A 143 6.16 23.72 3.97
N HIS A 144 6.43 22.40 3.94
CA HIS A 144 7.26 21.75 4.96
C HIS A 144 8.51 21.05 4.43
N HIS A 145 8.67 20.93 3.11
CA HIS A 145 9.91 20.56 2.41
C HIS A 145 10.62 19.29 2.89
N TYR A 146 9.91 18.27 3.41
CA TYR A 146 10.58 17.05 3.90
C TYR A 146 11.35 16.28 2.80
N ASP A 147 10.94 16.40 1.53
CA ASP A 147 11.61 15.82 0.35
C ASP A 147 10.99 16.39 -0.94
N ARG A 148 11.21 17.69 -1.20
CA ARG A 148 10.62 18.40 -2.34
C ARG A 148 11.34 18.08 -3.64
N THR A 149 11.05 16.91 -4.23
CA THR A 149 11.65 16.46 -5.49
C THR A 149 10.58 16.13 -6.54
N ARG A 150 10.98 16.18 -7.82
CA ARG A 150 10.14 15.72 -8.95
C ARG A 150 9.70 14.27 -8.79
N SER A 151 10.62 13.40 -8.37
CA SER A 151 10.31 11.99 -8.11
C SER A 151 9.26 11.82 -7.03
N ARG A 152 9.34 12.61 -5.95
CA ARG A 152 8.34 12.58 -4.87
C ARG A 152 6.98 13.04 -5.35
N LYS A 153 6.89 14.17 -6.07
CA LYS A 153 5.64 14.64 -6.68
C LYS A 153 5.01 13.57 -7.57
N ASN A 154 5.78 13.03 -8.51
CA ASN A 154 5.31 12.02 -9.45
C ASN A 154 4.82 10.75 -8.75
N SER A 155 5.46 10.35 -7.65
CA SER A 155 5.00 9.25 -6.79
C SER A 155 3.65 9.56 -6.15
N ILE A 156 3.48 10.75 -5.56
CA ILE A 156 2.22 11.19 -4.95
C ILE A 156 1.09 11.23 -6.00
N ASP A 157 1.33 11.81 -7.18
CA ASP A 157 0.35 11.87 -8.27
C ASP A 157 -0.03 10.47 -8.79
N SER A 158 0.94 9.58 -8.96
CA SER A 158 0.69 8.20 -9.41
C SER A 158 -0.12 7.41 -8.38
N ARG A 159 0.11 7.67 -7.09
CA ARG A 159 -0.64 7.05 -6.00
C ARG A 159 -2.05 7.62 -5.88
N PHE A 160 -2.22 8.92 -6.13
CA PHE A 160 -3.54 9.54 -6.26
C PHE A 160 -4.39 8.84 -7.33
N LEU A 161 -3.82 8.56 -8.51
CA LEU A 161 -4.48 7.77 -9.56
C LEU A 161 -4.85 6.36 -9.10
N ALA A 162 -3.91 5.64 -8.49
CA ALA A 162 -4.15 4.28 -8.00
C ALA A 162 -5.28 4.24 -6.96
N ASN A 163 -5.27 5.19 -6.03
CA ASN A 163 -6.28 5.35 -5.00
C ASN A 163 -7.66 5.68 -5.59
N MET A 164 -7.73 6.55 -6.60
CA MET A 164 -9.00 6.84 -7.29
C MET A 164 -9.54 5.61 -8.01
N LYS A 165 -8.68 4.82 -8.67
CA LYS A 165 -9.07 3.55 -9.30
C LYS A 165 -9.60 2.52 -8.29
N ILE A 166 -9.02 2.46 -7.10
CA ILE A 166 -9.55 1.63 -6.00
C ILE A 166 -10.96 2.10 -5.60
N GLN A 167 -11.18 3.42 -5.46
CA GLN A 167 -12.51 3.95 -5.17
C GLN A 167 -13.53 3.63 -6.27
N CYS A 168 -13.14 3.71 -7.56
CA CYS A 168 -13.98 3.26 -8.68
C CYS A 168 -14.34 1.76 -8.60
N GLY A 169 -13.40 0.91 -8.18
CA GLY A 169 -13.63 -0.51 -7.98
C GLY A 169 -14.73 -0.79 -6.93
N LYS A 170 -14.75 0.01 -5.87
CA LYS A 170 -15.72 -0.10 -4.76
C LYS A 170 -17.11 0.46 -5.06
N MET A 171 -17.29 1.21 -6.16
CA MET A 171 -18.61 1.71 -6.55
C MET A 171 -19.57 0.57 -6.83
N HIS A 172 -20.85 0.77 -6.48
CA HIS A 172 -21.89 -0.22 -6.75
C HIS A 172 -22.06 -0.46 -8.25
N LEU A 173 -22.35 -1.70 -8.66
CA LEU A 173 -22.50 -2.08 -10.07
C LEU A 173 -23.59 -1.28 -10.79
N TYR A 174 -24.67 -0.92 -10.09
CA TYR A 174 -25.77 -0.12 -10.63
C TYR A 174 -25.59 1.40 -10.45
N ASP A 175 -24.44 1.87 -9.95
CA ASP A 175 -24.17 3.31 -9.92
C ASP A 175 -23.93 3.78 -11.38
N PRO A 176 -24.73 4.73 -11.92
CA PRO A 176 -24.60 5.18 -13.30
C PRO A 176 -23.23 5.81 -13.62
N ARG A 177 -22.48 6.22 -12.59
CA ARG A 177 -21.14 6.80 -12.72
C ARG A 177 -20.05 5.72 -12.85
N LYS A 178 -20.31 4.46 -12.50
CA LYS A 178 -19.28 3.40 -12.47
C LYS A 178 -18.54 3.23 -13.82
N PRO A 179 -19.19 3.23 -15.00
CA PRO A 179 -18.50 3.02 -16.27
C PRO A 179 -17.46 4.09 -16.62
N LEU A 180 -17.69 5.34 -16.20
CA LEU A 180 -16.82 6.47 -16.52
C LEU A 180 -15.87 6.87 -15.39
N CYS A 181 -15.97 6.24 -14.22
CA CYS A 181 -15.13 6.56 -13.07
C CYS A 181 -13.63 6.44 -13.36
N GLY A 182 -13.21 5.38 -14.07
CA GLY A 182 -11.80 5.21 -14.43
C GLY A 182 -11.28 6.33 -15.34
N THR A 183 -12.12 6.81 -16.27
CA THR A 183 -11.82 7.94 -17.14
C THR A 183 -11.69 9.23 -16.33
N ALA A 184 -12.62 9.48 -15.41
CA ALA A 184 -12.53 10.64 -14.51
C ALA A 184 -11.26 10.58 -13.64
N ALA A 185 -10.88 9.41 -13.13
CA ALA A 185 -9.64 9.25 -12.36
C ALA A 185 -8.39 9.62 -13.19
N ASN A 186 -8.35 9.24 -14.47
CA ASN A 186 -7.26 9.64 -15.36
C ASN A 186 -7.25 11.17 -15.60
N ALA A 187 -8.41 11.82 -15.71
CA ALA A 187 -8.51 13.27 -15.89
C ALA A 187 -7.96 14.03 -14.66
N PHE A 188 -8.35 13.63 -13.45
CA PHE A 188 -7.82 14.20 -12.21
C PHE A 188 -6.30 14.01 -12.11
N TYR A 189 -5.80 12.82 -12.44
CA TYR A 189 -4.36 12.56 -12.48
C TYR A 189 -3.63 13.43 -13.50
N TYR A 190 -4.15 13.52 -14.73
CA TYR A 190 -3.58 14.36 -15.78
C TYR A 190 -3.42 15.81 -15.30
N ALA A 191 -4.47 16.33 -14.67
CA ALA A 191 -4.51 17.69 -14.16
C ALA A 191 -3.42 17.97 -13.12
N VAL A 192 -3.27 17.13 -12.10
CA VAL A 192 -2.23 17.33 -11.06
C VAL A 192 -0.82 17.05 -11.57
N SER A 193 -0.67 16.10 -12.50
CA SER A 193 0.62 15.73 -13.08
C SER A 193 1.20 16.87 -13.92
N HIS A 194 0.37 17.52 -14.76
CA HIS A 194 0.81 18.55 -15.71
C HIS A 194 0.66 19.98 -15.20
N HIS A 195 -0.30 20.23 -14.29
CA HIS A 195 -0.62 21.59 -13.82
C HIS A 195 -0.41 21.78 -12.31
N GLY A 196 -0.03 20.73 -11.58
CA GLY A 196 0.19 20.78 -10.13
C GLY A 196 1.56 21.29 -9.69
N ASP A 197 2.44 21.69 -10.62
CA ASP A 197 3.82 22.08 -10.31
C ASP A 197 3.90 23.29 -9.40
N LYS A 198 3.13 24.35 -9.68
CA LYS A 198 3.08 25.54 -8.82
C LYS A 198 2.64 25.20 -7.40
N ALA A 199 1.64 24.33 -7.25
CA ALA A 199 1.16 23.92 -5.94
C ALA A 199 2.24 23.13 -5.15
N PHE A 200 2.97 22.24 -5.82
CA PHE A 200 3.97 21.39 -5.18
C PHE A 200 5.31 22.10 -4.94
N PHE A 201 5.82 22.84 -5.93
CA PHE A 201 7.15 23.43 -5.88
C PHE A 201 7.17 24.86 -5.33
N GLY A 202 6.06 25.60 -5.39
CA GLY A 202 5.99 27.02 -5.05
C GLY A 202 6.15 27.88 -6.29
#